data_AF-A0A7L4CDM6-F1
#
_entry.id   AF-A0A7L4CDM6-F1
#
_cell.length_a   1.000
_cell.length_b   1.000
_cell.length_c   1.000
_cell.angle_alpha   90.00
_cell.angle_beta   90.00
_cell.angle_gamma   90.00
#
_symmetry.space_group_name_H-M   'P 1'
#
loop_
_entity.id
_entity.type
_entity.pdbx_description
1 polymer ?
#
loop_
_entity_poly.entity_id
_entity_poly.type
_entity_poly.pdbx_seq_one_letter_code
_entity_poly.pdbx_strand_id
1 'polypeptide(L)'
;FIQPYWIGDSIDTPQAGYFGLFSYCIGNALTGELICKGSPLDFGTIPSSAFKTAMFFVGISTFLIIGSILCFSLFFFCNAATVYKVCAWMQLAADHGVQLLVLGCVVW
;
A
#
# COMPACT_ATOMS: atom_id res chain seq x y z
N PHE A 1 -1.36 1.20 -6.46
CA PHE A 1 -0.95 0.45 -5.26
C PHE A 1 -0.57 -1.01 -5.49
N ILE A 2 -0.88 -1.62 -6.65
CA ILE A 2 -0.55 -3.04 -6.96
C ILE A 2 0.92 -3.25 -7.37
N GLN A 3 1.82 -2.33 -7.03
CA GLN A 3 3.19 -2.40 -7.53
C GLN A 3 3.92 -3.58 -6.86
N PRO A 4 4.43 -4.56 -7.64
CA PRO A 4 5.05 -5.77 -7.09
C PRO A 4 6.42 -5.49 -6.46
N TYR A 5 6.99 -4.32 -6.72
CA TYR A 5 8.30 -3.89 -6.25
C TYR A 5 8.16 -2.60 -5.44
N TRP A 6 8.46 -2.69 -4.13
CA TRP A 6 8.62 -1.54 -3.23
C TRP A 6 10.09 -1.33 -2.87
N ILE A 7 10.83 -2.42 -2.62
CA ILE A 7 12.27 -2.44 -2.34
C ILE A 7 12.91 -3.58 -3.15
N GLY A 8 14.00 -3.29 -3.87
CA GLY A 8 14.74 -4.27 -4.68
C GLY A 8 14.71 -3.95 -6.19
N ASP A 9 15.81 -4.24 -6.87
CA ASP A 9 16.00 -3.95 -8.29
C ASP A 9 15.92 -5.24 -9.11
N SER A 10 14.76 -5.40 -9.76
CA SER A 10 14.46 -6.17 -10.97
C SER A 10 14.95 -7.63 -11.11
N ILE A 11 14.21 -8.35 -11.96
CA ILE A 11 14.43 -9.75 -12.38
C ILE A 11 15.81 -10.00 -13.04
N ASP A 12 16.56 -8.95 -13.36
CA ASP A 12 17.79 -8.99 -14.15
C ASP A 12 19.07 -9.13 -13.32
N THR A 13 19.00 -9.12 -11.98
CA THR A 13 20.18 -9.34 -11.14
C THR A 13 20.23 -10.78 -10.58
N PRO A 14 21.32 -11.53 -10.79
CA PRO A 14 21.39 -12.97 -10.47
C PRO A 14 21.32 -13.32 -8.98
N GLN A 15 21.21 -12.32 -8.09
CA GLN A 15 21.17 -12.49 -6.64
C GLN A 15 20.16 -11.60 -5.89
N ALA A 16 19.38 -10.73 -6.54
CA ALA A 16 18.45 -9.87 -5.80
C ALA A 16 17.05 -10.49 -5.70
N GLY A 17 16.60 -10.72 -4.47
CA GLY A 17 15.18 -10.81 -4.18
C GLY A 17 14.51 -9.44 -4.23
N TYR A 18 13.18 -9.42 -4.33
CA TYR A 18 12.39 -8.19 -4.26
C TYR A 18 11.32 -8.28 -3.17
N PHE A 19 11.06 -7.13 -2.55
CA PHE A 19 10.00 -6.96 -1.54
C PHE A 19 8.90 -6.08 -2.12
N GLY A 20 7.72 -6.67 -2.30
CA GLY A 20 6.48 -5.96 -2.58
C GLY A 20 5.69 -5.66 -1.31
N LEU A 21 4.58 -4.95 -1.47
CA LEU A 21 3.71 -4.61 -0.33
C LEU A 21 2.99 -5.84 0.26
N PHE A 22 2.70 -6.88 -0.53
CA PHE A 22 1.91 -8.04 -0.09
C PHE A 22 2.63 -9.40 -0.25
N SER A 23 3.72 -9.41 -1.01
CA SER A 23 4.53 -10.60 -1.29
C SER A 23 5.99 -10.19 -1.39
N TYR A 24 6.88 -11.12 -1.06
CA TYR A 24 8.31 -10.96 -1.27
C TYR A 24 8.85 -12.21 -1.95
N CYS A 25 9.84 -12.04 -2.80
CA CYS A 25 10.48 -13.14 -3.50
C CYS A 25 11.98 -13.11 -3.21
N ILE A 26 12.52 -14.27 -2.84
CA ILE A 26 13.95 -14.44 -2.57
C ILE A 26 14.54 -15.26 -3.70
N GLY A 27 15.59 -14.73 -4.35
CA GLY A 27 16.35 -15.46 -5.36
C GLY A 27 17.33 -16.44 -4.70
N ASN A 28 17.39 -17.69 -5.19
CA ASN A 28 18.38 -18.66 -4.78
C ASN A 28 19.68 -18.49 -5.58
N ALA A 29 20.79 -18.16 -4.90
CA ALA A 29 22.08 -17.88 -5.54
C ALA A 29 22.70 -19.06 -6.31
N LEU A 30 22.26 -20.30 -6.03
CA LEU A 30 22.78 -21.51 -6.68
C LEU A 30 21.96 -21.98 -7.89
N THR A 31 20.65 -21.73 -7.92
CA THR A 31 19.76 -22.24 -8.98
C THR A 31 19.14 -21.14 -9.84
N GLY A 32 19.26 -19.87 -9.44
CA GLY A 32 18.59 -18.74 -10.10
C GLY A 32 17.07 -18.74 -9.95
N GLU A 33 16.51 -19.65 -9.15
CA GLU A 33 15.08 -19.78 -8.95
C GLU A 33 14.59 -18.75 -7.91
N LEU A 34 13.49 -18.07 -8.21
CA LEU A 34 12.84 -17.15 -7.29
C LEU A 34 11.74 -17.87 -6.49
N ILE A 35 11.89 -17.89 -5.18
CA ILE A 35 10.87 -18.41 -4.27
C ILE A 35 10.05 -17.24 -3.74
N CYS A 36 8.81 -17.15 -4.20
CA CYS A 36 7.86 -16.14 -3.75
C CYS A 36 7.04 -16.62 -2.55
N LYS A 37 6.93 -15.76 -1.54
CA LYS A 37 6.20 -15.99 -0.29
C LYS A 37 5.32 -14.79 0.04
N GLY A 38 4.18 -15.05 0.66
CA GLY A 38 3.19 -14.02 1.00
C GLY A 38 1.99 -14.00 0.04
N SER A 39 0.86 -13.53 0.56
CA SER A 39 -0.42 -13.44 -0.13
C SER A 39 -1.20 -12.29 0.50
N PRO A 40 -2.05 -11.54 -0.24
CA PRO A 40 -2.80 -10.40 0.30
C PRO A 40 -3.74 -10.74 1.48
N LEU A 41 -3.99 -12.02 1.74
CA LEU A 41 -4.80 -12.52 2.87
C LEU A 41 -3.96 -13.21 3.96
N ASP A 42 -2.65 -13.37 3.77
CA ASP A 42 -1.77 -14.12 4.67
C ASP A 42 -0.77 -13.20 5.38
N PHE A 43 -1.33 -12.32 6.24
CA PHE A 43 -0.59 -11.32 7.02
C PHE A 43 0.35 -11.91 8.10
N GLY A 44 0.29 -13.22 8.33
CA GLY A 44 1.17 -13.93 9.26
C GLY A 44 2.52 -14.29 8.64
N THR A 45 2.60 -14.32 7.30
CA THR A 45 3.80 -14.77 6.58
C THR A 45 4.81 -13.65 6.34
N ILE A 46 4.45 -12.37 6.58
CA ILE A 46 5.38 -11.24 6.43
C ILE A 46 6.17 -11.03 7.74
N PRO A 47 7.50 -11.20 7.75
CA PRO A 47 8.30 -11.18 8.98
C PRO A 47 8.51 -9.78 9.56
N SER A 48 8.42 -8.71 8.75
CA SER A 48 8.70 -7.36 9.24
C SER A 48 7.43 -6.65 9.74
N SER A 49 7.51 -6.06 10.93
CA SER A 49 6.46 -5.21 11.49
C SER A 49 6.22 -3.95 10.65
N ALA A 50 7.27 -3.36 10.08
CA ALA A 50 7.20 -2.15 9.26
C ALA A 50 6.33 -2.35 8.00
N PHE A 51 6.53 -3.43 7.25
CA PHE A 51 5.69 -3.74 6.09
C PHE A 51 4.25 -4.09 6.49
N LYS A 52 4.04 -4.73 7.65
CA LYS A 52 2.70 -5.02 8.16
C LYS A 52 1.93 -3.73 8.48
N THR A 53 2.58 -2.75 9.10
CA THR A 53 1.99 -1.42 9.32
C THR A 53 1.75 -0.69 8.00
N ALA A 54 2.66 -0.79 7.04
CA ALA A 54 2.51 -0.22 5.71
C ALA A 54 1.27 -0.71 4.97
N MET A 55 1.03 -2.02 4.99
CA MET A 55 -0.18 -2.61 4.39
C MET A 55 -1.47 -2.03 4.99
N PHE A 56 -1.50 -1.84 6.32
CA PHE A 56 -2.68 -1.30 7.00
C PHE A 56 -2.96 0.16 6.62
N PHE A 57 -1.95 1.03 6.69
CA PHE A 57 -2.10 2.45 6.34
C PHE A 57 -2.44 2.64 4.85
N VAL A 58 -1.78 1.91 3.96
CA VAL A 58 -2.08 1.93 2.51
C VAL A 58 -3.48 1.39 2.24
N GLY A 59 -3.90 0.34 2.95
CA GLY A 59 -5.26 -0.21 2.87
C GLY A 59 -6.31 0.82 3.26
N ILE A 60 -6.17 1.48 4.41
CA ILE A 60 -7.09 2.53 4.88
C ILE A 60 -7.14 3.70 3.89
N SER A 61 -5.99 4.17 3.41
CA SER A 61 -5.94 5.25 2.42
C SER A 61 -6.70 4.88 1.14
N THR A 62 -6.54 3.64 0.67
CA THR A 62 -7.29 3.13 -0.50
C THR A 62 -8.80 3.12 -0.25
N PHE A 63 -9.25 2.68 0.94
CA PHE A 63 -10.67 2.72 1.31
C PHE A 63 -11.24 4.14 1.39
N LEU A 64 -10.49 5.10 1.94
CA LEU A 64 -10.91 6.51 2.02
C LEU A 64 -11.02 7.14 0.62
N ILE A 65 -10.10 6.80 -0.29
CA ILE A 65 -10.18 7.26 -1.69
C ILE A 65 -11.41 6.68 -2.37
N ILE A 66 -11.67 5.38 -2.24
CA ILE A 66 -12.87 4.75 -2.79
C ILE A 66 -14.13 5.37 -2.20
N GLY A 67 -14.17 5.60 -0.88
CA GLY A 67 -15.25 6.32 -0.22
C GLY A 67 -15.47 7.71 -0.84
N SER A 68 -14.40 8.42 -1.22
CA SER A 68 -14.51 9.77 -1.78
C SER A 68 -15.09 9.74 -3.19
N ILE A 69 -14.79 8.69 -3.94
CA ILE A 69 -15.41 8.41 -5.25
C ILE A 69 -16.91 8.15 -5.06
N LEU A 70 -17.28 7.34 -4.06
CA LEU A 70 -18.69 7.07 -3.74
C LEU A 70 -19.42 8.31 -3.21
N CYS A 71 -18.72 9.22 -2.52
CA CYS A 71 -19.28 10.51 -2.10
C CYS A 71 -19.68 11.40 -3.28
N PHE A 72 -19.15 11.20 -4.49
CA PHE A 72 -19.68 11.90 -5.66
C PHE A 72 -21.14 11.51 -5.98
N SER A 73 -21.61 10.32 -5.57
CA SER A 73 -23.01 9.95 -5.69
C SER A 73 -23.92 10.73 -4.72
N LEU A 74 -23.38 11.35 -3.67
CA LEU A 74 -24.16 12.20 -2.75
C LEU A 74 -24.51 13.58 -3.36
N PHE A 75 -23.96 13.94 -4.54
CA PHE A 75 -24.38 15.13 -5.29
C PHE A 75 -25.87 15.14 -5.65
N PHE A 76 -26.51 13.96 -5.71
CA PHE A 76 -27.94 13.86 -5.99
C PHE A 76 -28.83 14.27 -4.81
N PHE A 77 -28.32 14.22 -3.57
CA PHE A 77 -29.12 14.43 -2.35
C PHE A 77 -28.64 15.61 -1.49
N CYS A 78 -27.39 16.04 -1.65
CA CYS A 78 -26.77 17.09 -0.84
C CYS A 78 -26.26 18.24 -1.71
N ASN A 79 -26.12 19.42 -1.10
CA ASN A 79 -25.55 20.58 -1.80
C ASN A 79 -24.10 20.29 -2.23
N ALA A 80 -23.75 20.70 -3.45
CA ALA A 80 -22.41 20.53 -4.01
C ALA A 80 -21.30 21.01 -3.05
N ALA A 81 -21.52 22.12 -2.34
CA ALA A 81 -20.55 22.65 -1.38
C ALA A 81 -20.26 21.70 -0.21
N THR A 82 -21.27 20.98 0.28
CA THR A 82 -21.12 20.01 1.37
C THR A 82 -20.37 18.77 0.90
N VAL A 83 -20.70 18.28 -0.30
CA VAL A 83 -20.03 17.10 -0.88
C VAL A 83 -18.55 17.38 -1.14
N TYR A 84 -18.23 18.53 -1.74
CA TYR A 84 -16.83 18.92 -1.97
C TYR A 84 -16.06 19.06 -0.65
N LYS A 85 -16.66 19.63 0.40
CA LYS A 85 -16.02 19.69 1.72
C LYS A 85 -15.73 18.30 2.27
N VAL A 86 -16.70 17.38 2.25
CA VAL A 86 -16.51 16.02 2.76
C VAL A 86 -15.42 15.28 1.97
N CYS A 87 -15.44 15.35 0.64
CA CYS A 87 -14.41 14.74 -0.20
C CYS A 87 -13.02 15.34 0.08
N ALA A 88 -12.92 16.65 0.29
CA ALA A 88 -11.65 17.31 0.62
C ALA A 88 -11.10 16.82 1.98
N TRP A 89 -11.94 16.74 3.02
CA TRP A 89 -11.53 16.19 4.32
C TRP A 89 -11.08 14.73 4.21
N MET A 90 -11.77 13.93 3.40
CA MET A 90 -11.47 12.51 3.26
C MET A 90 -10.17 12.27 2.46
N GLN A 91 -9.88 13.12 1.47
CA GLN A 91 -8.62 13.10 0.74
C GLN A 91 -7.45 13.59 1.59
N LEU A 92 -7.65 14.65 2.40
CA LEU A 92 -6.63 15.11 3.35
C LEU A 92 -6.29 14.04 4.40
N ALA A 93 -7.29 13.30 4.90
CA ALA A 93 -7.06 12.20 5.82
C ALA A 93 -6.29 11.03 5.17
N ALA A 94 -6.59 10.73 3.90
CA ALA A 94 -5.91 9.68 3.14
C ALA A 94 -4.42 10.01 2.88
N ASP A 95 -4.11 11.28 2.58
CA ASP A 95 -2.74 11.79 2.40
C ASP A 95 -1.95 11.78 3.70
N HIS A 96 -2.51 12.34 4.77
CA HIS A 96 -1.83 12.42 6.07
C HIS A 96 -1.48 11.04 6.64
N GLY A 97 -2.33 10.03 6.40
CA GLY A 97 -2.06 8.63 6.75
C GLY A 97 -0.89 8.02 5.98
N VAL A 98 -0.72 8.37 4.70
CA VAL A 98 0.43 7.94 3.89
C VAL A 98 1.70 8.68 4.31
N GLN A 99 1.60 9.97 4.63
CA GLN A 99 2.74 10.76 5.08
C GLN A 99 3.29 10.23 6.41
N LEU A 100 2.41 9.84 7.35
CA LEU A 100 2.80 9.21 8.61
C LEU A 100 3.51 7.88 8.40
N LEU A 101 3.06 7.10 7.40
CA LEU A 101 3.73 5.86 7.03
C LEU A 101 5.14 6.11 6.51
N VAL A 102 5.31 7.06 5.58
CA VAL A 102 6.62 7.40 5.01
C VAL A 102 7.57 7.89 6.11
N LEU A 103 7.09 8.73 7.03
CA LEU A 103 7.89 9.18 8.16
C LEU A 103 8.28 8.01 9.10
N GLY A 104 7.34 7.11 9.38
CA GLY A 104 7.60 5.91 10.16
C GLY A 104 8.67 5.03 9.51
N CYS A 105 8.52 4.69 8.23
CA CYS A 105 9.46 3.83 7.51
C CYS A 105 10.86 4.45 7.30
N VAL A 106 11.01 5.78 7.37
CA VAL A 106 12.32 6.45 7.28
C VAL A 106 13.02 6.54 8.64
N VAL A 107 12.26 6.51 9.74
CA VAL A 107 12.79 6.59 11.11
C VAL A 107 13.21 5.24 11.67
N TRP A 108 12.65 4.13 11.16
CA TRP A 108 13.01 2.75 11.50
C TRP A 108 14.02 2.14 10.53
#